data_AF-A0A7Y8LEJ7-F1
#
_entry.id   AF-A0A7Y8LEJ7-F1
#
_cell.length_a   1.000
_cell.length_b   1.000
_cell.length_c   1.000
_cell.angle_alpha   90.00
_cell.angle_beta   90.00
_cell.angle_gamma   90.00
#
_symmetry.space_group_name_H-M   'P 1'
#
loop_
_entity.id
_entity.type
_entity.pdbx_description
1 polymer ?
#
loop_
_entity_poly.entity_id
_entity_poly.type
_entity_poly.pdbx_seq_one_letter_code
_entity_poly.pdbx_strand_id
1 'polypeptide(L)'
;MFLVLCSMLLSLCFILPDSASSGPYLESAHGDTSFGVDRTSLSALGYSKGNCAHCHEQHAMIGGSEPNPTGGPNAYALFYINHVSQTDNFCFKCHTDLSSFQSGGIVNRSYSYRAGGWTSDTLNDILEAFSFTYPGSSHNLNNIKTLITSKSWGYTADSNPCNACHNPHRAQRDLHTSGNRGWPVSRPSQHSTDNNAWGLWGDDSTERMSYYTANYQAPYRYSTTTYEPDGSTTTDGSNLTDYVTFCTDCHSTSTIYSSTLGRNLRIINWGASGDKHGKKDADIAISMDNPYGSIMGKVLACTDCHEPHGSPNRVLIRREVNGGLLNGIITNIQSTDNCYTSGQIPPFNDTNKEMAYLCNRCHKDDYEFDTNCTPNRYYHIHHGNSTDPFYTGGSCNTCHGGSSGGGGLQPCNRLWEAINCNCCHYHGSFSYGRDSF
;
A
#
# COMPACT_ATOMS: atom_id res chain seq x y z
N MET A 1 28.65 13.26 -57.51
CA MET A 1 27.75 12.17 -57.05
C MET A 1 27.82 11.96 -55.53
N PHE A 2 29.01 11.80 -54.93
CA PHE A 2 29.19 11.64 -53.48
C PHE A 2 28.65 12.80 -52.62
N LEU A 3 28.89 14.05 -53.05
CA LEU A 3 28.39 15.25 -52.36
C LEU A 3 26.87 15.39 -52.39
N VAL A 4 26.22 14.93 -53.46
CA VAL A 4 24.75 14.98 -53.60
C VAL A 4 24.08 13.92 -52.71
N LEU A 5 24.69 12.74 -52.59
CA LEU A 5 24.22 11.68 -51.70
C LEU A 5 24.32 12.08 -50.22
N CYS A 6 25.42 12.72 -49.84
CA CYS A 6 25.65 13.19 -48.46
C CYS A 6 24.70 14.33 -48.09
N SER A 7 24.43 15.25 -49.03
CA SER A 7 23.47 16.34 -48.83
C SER A 7 22.01 15.84 -48.78
N MET A 8 21.66 14.77 -49.52
CA MET A 8 20.34 14.13 -49.41
C MET A 8 20.15 13.39 -48.09
N LEU A 9 21.18 12.71 -47.58
CA LEU A 9 21.15 12.07 -46.25
C LEU A 9 21.00 13.10 -45.13
N LEU A 10 21.72 14.23 -45.19
CA LEU A 10 21.60 15.31 -44.22
C LEU A 10 20.20 15.96 -44.26
N SER A 11 19.65 16.20 -45.46
CA SER A 11 18.29 16.75 -45.61
C SER A 11 17.21 15.78 -45.13
N LEU A 12 17.39 14.46 -45.29
CA LEU A 12 16.48 13.48 -44.69
C LEU A 12 16.46 13.57 -43.16
N CYS A 13 17.59 13.86 -42.50
CA CYS A 13 17.63 14.05 -41.04
C CYS A 13 16.86 15.29 -40.56
N PHE A 14 16.63 16.30 -41.42
CA PHE A 14 15.87 17.52 -41.07
C PHE A 14 14.38 17.47 -41.48
N ILE A 15 13.95 16.48 -42.28
CA ILE A 15 12.58 16.32 -42.78
C ILE A 15 11.85 15.15 -42.09
N LEU A 16 12.57 14.31 -41.34
CA LEU A 16 11.93 13.34 -40.46
C LEU A 16 11.13 14.10 -39.40
N PRO A 17 9.84 13.79 -39.20
CA PRO A 17 9.05 14.37 -38.12
C PRO A 17 9.78 14.10 -36.81
N ASP A 18 9.63 15.01 -35.83
CA ASP A 18 10.19 14.95 -34.48
C ASP A 18 10.71 13.56 -34.15
N SER A 19 12.03 13.46 -33.99
CA SER A 19 12.80 12.34 -33.47
C SER A 19 11.90 11.22 -32.94
N ALA A 20 12.10 9.98 -33.38
CA ALA A 20 11.61 8.79 -32.66
C ALA A 20 12.18 8.86 -31.22
N SER A 21 11.50 9.66 -30.40
CA SER A 21 11.86 10.06 -29.08
C SER A 21 11.04 9.12 -28.25
N SER A 22 11.74 8.24 -27.57
CA SER A 22 11.20 7.44 -26.47
C SER A 22 10.59 8.31 -25.37
N GLY A 23 10.70 9.64 -25.45
CA GLY A 23 10.11 10.57 -24.50
C GLY A 23 10.61 10.26 -23.10
N PRO A 24 9.74 10.30 -22.07
CA PRO A 24 10.13 10.01 -20.71
C PRO A 24 10.39 8.52 -20.44
N TYR A 25 10.20 7.62 -21.42
CA TYR A 25 10.42 6.18 -21.23
C TYR A 25 11.86 5.84 -20.82
N LEU A 26 12.85 6.54 -21.37
CA LEU A 26 14.27 6.28 -21.01
C LEU A 26 14.61 6.70 -19.57
N GLU A 27 13.76 7.50 -18.94
CA GLU A 27 13.89 7.88 -17.52
C GLU A 27 13.15 6.89 -16.60
N SER A 28 12.39 5.96 -17.17
CA SER A 28 11.65 4.96 -16.41
C SER A 28 12.52 3.76 -16.03
N ALA A 29 12.08 3.02 -15.02
CA ALA A 29 12.69 1.76 -14.62
C ALA A 29 12.70 0.70 -15.74
N HIS A 30 11.81 0.84 -16.72
CA HIS A 30 11.68 -0.13 -17.81
C HIS A 30 12.50 0.25 -19.04
N GLY A 31 12.64 1.54 -19.34
CA GLY A 31 13.38 2.04 -20.51
C GLY A 31 14.84 2.38 -20.25
N ASP A 32 15.30 2.29 -18.99
CA ASP A 32 16.69 2.53 -18.63
C ASP A 32 17.65 1.52 -19.28
N THR A 33 18.77 2.00 -19.81
CA THR A 33 19.74 1.16 -20.54
C THR A 33 20.63 0.30 -19.64
N SER A 34 20.71 0.61 -18.35
CA SER A 34 21.52 -0.10 -17.36
C SER A 34 20.73 -1.20 -16.66
N PHE A 35 19.50 -0.91 -16.24
CA PHE A 35 18.65 -1.81 -15.43
C PHE A 35 17.23 -2.00 -15.95
N GLY A 36 16.90 -1.50 -17.15
CA GLY A 36 15.61 -1.68 -17.81
C GLY A 36 15.26 -3.12 -18.17
N VAL A 37 14.13 -3.28 -18.86
CA VAL A 37 13.66 -4.59 -19.29
C VAL A 37 14.60 -5.17 -20.34
N ASP A 38 14.94 -6.44 -20.16
CA ASP A 38 15.89 -7.24 -20.92
C ASP A 38 15.35 -8.66 -21.06
N ARG A 39 14.60 -8.90 -22.12
CA ARG A 39 14.26 -10.25 -22.57
C ARG A 39 15.45 -10.84 -23.32
N THR A 40 16.07 -11.87 -22.77
CA THR A 40 17.28 -12.51 -23.34
C THR A 40 17.12 -12.88 -24.82
N SER A 41 15.94 -13.34 -25.25
CA SER A 41 15.66 -13.68 -26.64
C SER A 41 15.73 -12.49 -27.59
N LEU A 42 15.40 -11.28 -27.13
CA LEU A 42 15.47 -10.05 -27.91
C LEU A 42 16.89 -9.47 -27.90
N SER A 43 17.56 -9.54 -26.76
CA SER A 43 18.97 -9.14 -26.66
C SER A 43 19.87 -9.98 -27.57
N ALA A 44 19.57 -11.27 -27.74
CA ALA A 44 20.24 -12.15 -28.71
C ALA A 44 20.02 -11.73 -30.18
N LEU A 45 18.95 -10.98 -30.47
CA LEU A 45 18.65 -10.42 -31.80
C LEU A 45 19.19 -8.99 -31.98
N GLY A 46 19.91 -8.45 -30.99
CA GLY A 46 20.54 -7.13 -31.05
C GLY A 46 19.70 -5.98 -30.50
N TYR A 47 18.54 -6.24 -29.90
CA TYR A 47 17.79 -5.20 -29.19
C TYR A 47 18.52 -4.84 -27.89
N SER A 48 18.69 -3.54 -27.64
CA SER A 48 19.34 -3.05 -26.43
C SER A 48 18.38 -3.14 -25.23
N LYS A 49 18.92 -3.41 -24.03
CA LYS A 49 18.17 -3.31 -22.77
C LYS A 49 17.42 -1.97 -22.70
N GLY A 50 16.18 -2.03 -22.20
CA GLY A 50 15.30 -0.86 -22.13
C GLY A 50 14.69 -0.46 -23.48
N ASN A 51 14.88 -1.23 -24.54
CA ASN A 51 14.15 -1.03 -25.80
C ASN A 51 12.69 -1.49 -25.68
N CYS A 52 11.77 -0.74 -26.29
CA CYS A 52 10.33 -1.04 -26.28
C CYS A 52 10.01 -2.47 -26.76
N ALA A 53 10.84 -3.08 -27.61
CA ALA A 53 10.70 -4.46 -28.07
C ALA A 53 10.67 -5.49 -26.92
N HIS A 54 11.29 -5.16 -25.78
CA HIS A 54 11.26 -6.05 -24.62
C HIS A 54 9.89 -6.12 -23.94
N CYS A 55 9.01 -5.14 -24.17
CA CYS A 55 7.62 -5.20 -23.72
C CYS A 55 6.65 -5.45 -24.87
N HIS A 56 7.04 -5.03 -26.07
CA HIS A 56 6.17 -5.01 -27.25
C HIS A 56 6.65 -5.86 -28.42
N GLU A 57 5.73 -6.56 -29.06
CA GLU A 57 5.96 -7.25 -30.34
C GLU A 57 5.75 -6.25 -31.49
N GLN A 58 6.84 -5.94 -32.22
CA GLN A 58 6.90 -4.79 -33.13
C GLN A 58 6.23 -5.00 -34.51
N HIS A 59 5.72 -6.20 -34.82
CA HIS A 59 5.25 -6.57 -36.15
C HIS A 59 3.71 -6.63 -36.28
N ALA A 60 3.02 -5.55 -35.89
CA ALA A 60 1.59 -5.40 -36.22
C ALA A 60 1.35 -5.06 -37.71
N MET A 61 2.40 -4.80 -38.51
CA MET A 61 2.28 -4.36 -39.91
C MET A 61 3.29 -5.07 -40.83
N ILE A 62 2.87 -5.39 -42.05
CA ILE A 62 3.72 -5.88 -43.14
C ILE A 62 3.57 -4.89 -44.31
N GLY A 63 4.66 -4.24 -44.74
CA GLY A 63 4.64 -3.32 -45.88
C GLY A 63 3.81 -2.04 -45.68
N GLY A 64 3.71 -1.55 -44.42
CA GLY A 64 2.96 -0.33 -44.10
C GLY A 64 1.44 -0.52 -44.02
N SER A 65 0.96 -1.77 -43.99
CA SER A 65 -0.45 -2.10 -43.79
C SER A 65 -0.59 -3.26 -42.81
N GLU A 66 -1.67 -3.25 -42.04
CA GLU A 66 -2.04 -4.35 -41.17
C GLU A 66 -2.57 -5.52 -42.01
N PRO A 67 -1.99 -6.74 -41.92
CA PRO A 67 -2.45 -7.87 -42.71
C PRO A 67 -3.83 -8.35 -42.23
N ASN A 68 -4.72 -8.71 -43.16
CA ASN A 68 -6.01 -9.28 -42.80
C ASN A 68 -5.87 -10.58 -41.98
N PRO A 69 -6.75 -10.82 -41.00
CA PRO A 69 -7.92 -10.01 -40.65
C PRO A 69 -7.56 -8.65 -40.02
N THR A 70 -8.24 -7.59 -40.46
CA THR A 70 -8.07 -6.20 -40.00
C THR A 70 -8.76 -5.97 -38.66
N GLY A 71 -8.11 -5.23 -37.75
CA GLY A 71 -8.46 -5.05 -36.33
C GLY A 71 -7.36 -5.52 -35.35
N GLY A 72 -6.11 -5.48 -35.81
CA GLY A 72 -5.03 -6.42 -35.52
C GLY A 72 -4.27 -6.17 -34.22
N PRO A 73 -3.04 -6.71 -34.08
CA PRO A 73 -2.40 -6.90 -32.78
C PRO A 73 -1.96 -5.59 -32.09
N ASN A 74 -2.35 -4.40 -32.55
CA ASN A 74 -1.95 -3.13 -31.92
C ASN A 74 -2.44 -2.99 -30.47
N ALA A 75 -3.66 -3.43 -30.16
CA ALA A 75 -4.21 -3.50 -28.81
C ALA A 75 -3.55 -4.61 -27.95
N TYR A 76 -2.84 -5.53 -28.62
CA TYR A 76 -2.21 -6.72 -28.07
C TYR A 76 -0.70 -6.74 -28.36
N ALA A 77 -0.11 -5.59 -28.64
CA ALA A 77 1.29 -5.54 -29.06
C ALA A 77 2.21 -5.80 -27.87
N LEU A 78 1.69 -6.20 -26.71
CA LEU A 78 2.46 -6.79 -25.63
C LEU A 78 2.87 -8.22 -26.01
N PHE A 79 4.04 -8.66 -25.55
CA PHE A 79 4.48 -10.04 -25.82
C PHE A 79 3.66 -11.13 -25.11
N TYR A 80 2.78 -10.72 -24.19
CA TYR A 80 1.90 -11.61 -23.46
C TYR A 80 0.52 -10.98 -23.29
N ILE A 81 -0.49 -11.82 -23.03
CA ILE A 81 -1.86 -11.39 -22.77
C ILE A 81 -1.88 -10.43 -21.57
N ASN A 82 -2.58 -9.30 -21.72
CA ASN A 82 -2.51 -8.21 -20.75
C ASN A 82 -2.90 -8.65 -19.33
N HIS A 83 -4.11 -9.21 -19.15
CA HIS A 83 -4.57 -9.75 -17.88
C HIS A 83 -5.62 -10.85 -18.09
N VAL A 84 -5.39 -12.01 -17.46
CA VAL A 84 -6.27 -13.19 -17.53
C VAL A 84 -6.93 -13.47 -16.18
N SER A 85 -6.14 -13.43 -15.09
CA SER A 85 -6.64 -13.74 -13.75
C SER A 85 -5.75 -13.13 -12.65
N GLN A 86 -6.11 -13.36 -11.38
CA GLN A 86 -5.33 -12.92 -10.21
C GLN A 86 -3.86 -13.36 -10.27
N THR A 87 -3.57 -14.49 -10.89
CA THR A 87 -2.23 -15.09 -10.96
C THR A 87 -1.66 -15.11 -12.37
N ASP A 88 -2.34 -14.49 -13.34
CA ASP A 88 -1.88 -14.46 -14.73
C ASP A 88 -2.10 -13.07 -15.36
N ASN A 89 -0.98 -12.35 -15.50
CA ASN A 89 -0.89 -10.97 -15.94
C ASN A 89 0.42 -10.77 -16.70
N PHE A 90 0.43 -9.90 -17.71
CA PHE A 90 1.63 -9.51 -18.45
C PHE A 90 2.78 -9.08 -17.51
N CYS A 91 2.50 -8.28 -16.49
CA CYS A 91 3.52 -7.79 -15.54
C CYS A 91 4.24 -8.94 -14.83
N PHE A 92 3.52 -10.02 -14.48
CA PHE A 92 4.12 -11.18 -13.80
C PHE A 92 5.08 -11.95 -14.68
N LYS A 93 5.08 -11.73 -16.00
CA LYS A 93 6.06 -12.37 -16.89
C LYS A 93 7.46 -11.79 -16.69
N CYS A 94 7.59 -10.57 -16.18
CA CYS A 94 8.89 -9.98 -15.83
C CYS A 94 9.11 -9.84 -14.32
N HIS A 95 8.03 -9.73 -13.54
CA HIS A 95 8.05 -9.54 -12.08
C HIS A 95 7.87 -10.85 -11.29
N THR A 96 8.48 -11.93 -11.77
CA THR A 96 8.64 -13.20 -11.07
C THR A 96 10.13 -13.51 -10.87
N ASP A 97 10.45 -14.45 -9.97
CA ASP A 97 11.82 -14.90 -9.76
C ASP A 97 12.20 -16.02 -10.76
N LEU A 98 11.80 -17.27 -10.50
CA LEU A 98 12.31 -18.46 -11.18
C LEU A 98 11.78 -18.72 -12.61
N SER A 99 10.87 -17.89 -13.11
CA SER A 99 10.25 -18.03 -14.44
C SER A 99 10.17 -16.72 -15.22
N SER A 100 10.97 -15.74 -14.81
CA SER A 100 10.95 -14.43 -15.42
C SER A 100 11.48 -14.45 -16.84
N PHE A 101 10.81 -13.71 -17.71
CA PHE A 101 11.34 -13.31 -19.01
C PHE A 101 12.43 -12.22 -18.87
N GLN A 102 12.57 -11.60 -17.69
CA GLN A 102 13.65 -10.66 -17.41
C GLN A 102 14.97 -11.43 -17.18
N SER A 103 16.00 -11.06 -17.94
CA SER A 103 17.36 -11.54 -17.76
C SER A 103 17.86 -11.22 -16.34
N GLY A 104 18.29 -12.27 -15.61
CA GLY A 104 18.70 -12.15 -14.21
C GLY A 104 17.57 -12.06 -13.18
N GLY A 105 16.30 -12.09 -13.62
CA GLY A 105 15.12 -12.02 -12.76
C GLY A 105 14.93 -10.66 -12.07
N ILE A 106 13.78 -10.51 -11.39
CA ILE A 106 13.53 -9.35 -10.51
C ILE A 106 13.05 -9.88 -9.17
N VAL A 107 13.83 -9.61 -8.13
CA VAL A 107 13.39 -9.85 -6.76
C VAL A 107 12.55 -8.66 -6.31
N ASN A 108 11.25 -8.87 -6.15
CA ASN A 108 10.30 -7.87 -5.66
C ASN A 108 9.86 -8.23 -4.23
N ARG A 109 10.54 -7.65 -3.24
CA ARG A 109 10.24 -7.86 -1.81
C ARG A 109 9.08 -6.98 -1.32
N SER A 110 8.53 -7.31 -0.15
CA SER A 110 7.49 -6.50 0.51
C SER A 110 7.97 -5.09 0.86
N TYR A 111 7.03 -4.21 1.20
CA TYR A 111 7.34 -2.89 1.74
C TYR A 111 8.02 -3.01 3.11
N SER A 112 7.62 -3.99 3.93
CA SER A 112 8.33 -4.33 5.19
C SER A 112 9.82 -4.59 4.97
N TYR A 113 10.21 -5.25 3.87
CA TYR A 113 11.64 -5.44 3.54
C TYR A 113 12.28 -4.16 3.00
N ARG A 114 11.68 -3.57 1.96
CA ARG A 114 12.28 -2.46 1.20
C ARG A 114 12.39 -1.20 2.05
N ALA A 115 11.25 -0.74 2.55
CA ALA A 115 11.15 0.47 3.35
C ALA A 115 11.44 0.18 4.82
N GLY A 116 10.76 -0.82 5.39
CA GLY A 116 10.90 -1.21 6.79
C GLY A 116 12.28 -1.77 7.14
N GLY A 117 13.05 -2.31 6.19
CA GLY A 117 14.37 -2.87 6.44
C GLY A 117 14.36 -4.27 7.07
N TRP A 118 13.21 -4.94 7.12
CA TRP A 118 13.12 -6.30 7.61
C TRP A 118 13.79 -7.30 6.66
N THR A 119 14.85 -7.97 7.11
CA THR A 119 15.71 -8.78 6.21
C THR A 119 15.26 -10.23 6.02
N SER A 120 14.37 -10.75 6.88
CA SER A 120 13.93 -12.16 6.84
C SER A 120 12.63 -12.36 6.06
N ASP A 121 12.24 -11.38 5.25
CA ASP A 121 11.12 -11.54 4.33
C ASP A 121 11.38 -12.72 3.40
N THR A 122 10.38 -13.56 3.21
CA THR A 122 10.44 -14.73 2.32
C THR A 122 9.85 -14.42 0.96
N LEU A 123 9.05 -13.36 0.86
CA LEU A 123 8.42 -12.96 -0.39
C LEU A 123 9.48 -12.53 -1.38
N ASN A 124 9.51 -13.12 -2.58
CA ASN A 124 10.53 -12.82 -3.58
C ASN A 124 9.98 -12.18 -4.85
N ASP A 125 8.68 -12.28 -5.11
CA ASP A 125 8.10 -11.73 -6.32
C ASP A 125 6.67 -11.20 -6.18
N ILE A 126 6.23 -10.46 -7.21
CA ILE A 126 4.93 -9.80 -7.21
C ILE A 126 3.78 -10.80 -7.35
N LEU A 127 3.98 -11.90 -8.07
CA LEU A 127 2.95 -12.93 -8.20
C LEU A 127 2.65 -13.56 -6.83
N GLU A 128 3.68 -13.85 -6.04
CA GLU A 128 3.54 -14.33 -4.66
C GLU A 128 2.76 -13.33 -3.80
N ALA A 129 3.09 -12.04 -3.88
CA ALA A 129 2.37 -10.98 -3.15
C ALA A 129 0.87 -10.98 -3.50
N PHE A 130 0.52 -11.11 -4.77
CA PHE A 130 -0.88 -11.15 -5.21
C PHE A 130 -1.57 -12.51 -4.98
N SER A 131 -0.87 -13.52 -4.48
CA SER A 131 -1.42 -14.86 -4.26
C SER A 131 -1.97 -15.08 -2.84
N PHE A 132 -1.79 -14.14 -1.92
CA PHE A 132 -2.36 -14.26 -0.56
C PHE A 132 -3.90 -14.18 -0.58
N THR A 133 -4.55 -15.20 -0.02
CA THR A 133 -6.02 -15.34 0.05
C THR A 133 -6.54 -15.71 1.44
N TYR A 134 -5.86 -16.62 2.15
CA TYR A 134 -6.10 -16.93 3.56
C TYR A 134 -4.87 -17.63 4.17
N PRO A 135 -4.47 -17.35 5.42
CA PRO A 135 -5.01 -16.34 6.35
C PRO A 135 -4.69 -14.88 5.99
N GLY A 136 -3.78 -14.69 5.03
CA GLY A 136 -3.40 -13.39 4.50
C GLY A 136 -4.42 -12.78 3.55
N SER A 137 -4.04 -11.67 2.91
CA SER A 137 -4.88 -11.00 1.92
C SER A 137 -4.04 -10.19 0.94
N SER A 138 -4.57 -10.02 -0.27
CA SER A 138 -4.01 -9.22 -1.34
C SER A 138 -5.07 -8.35 -1.99
N HIS A 139 -4.61 -7.28 -2.65
CA HIS A 139 -5.46 -6.54 -3.58
C HIS A 139 -5.89 -7.47 -4.73
N ASN A 140 -7.19 -7.65 -4.90
CA ASN A 140 -7.69 -8.51 -5.96
C ASN A 140 -7.69 -7.75 -7.29
N LEU A 141 -6.89 -8.19 -8.25
CA LEU A 141 -6.70 -7.55 -9.55
C LEU A 141 -8.01 -7.52 -10.37
N ASN A 142 -8.87 -8.54 -10.26
CA ASN A 142 -10.18 -8.52 -10.92
C ASN A 142 -11.12 -7.48 -10.29
N ASN A 143 -11.10 -7.33 -8.97
CA ASN A 143 -11.86 -6.27 -8.29
C ASN A 143 -11.32 -4.89 -8.68
N ILE A 144 -9.99 -4.69 -8.74
CA ILE A 144 -9.39 -3.43 -9.20
C ILE A 144 -9.82 -3.12 -10.62
N LYS A 145 -9.70 -4.08 -11.55
CA LYS A 145 -10.13 -3.91 -12.95
C LYS A 145 -11.60 -3.48 -13.05
N THR A 146 -12.45 -4.08 -12.24
CA THR A 146 -13.88 -3.72 -12.19
C THR A 146 -14.09 -2.32 -11.62
N LEU A 147 -13.34 -1.96 -10.58
CA LEU A 147 -13.44 -0.65 -9.94
C LEU A 147 -13.02 0.47 -10.90
N ILE A 148 -11.82 0.39 -11.48
CA ILE A 148 -11.25 1.46 -12.31
C ILE A 148 -12.06 1.70 -13.60
N THR A 149 -12.64 0.63 -14.16
CA THR A 149 -13.54 0.75 -15.33
C THR A 149 -14.88 1.38 -14.96
N SER A 150 -15.37 1.20 -13.73
CA SER A 150 -16.60 1.84 -13.24
C SER A 150 -16.44 3.31 -12.86
N LYS A 151 -15.21 3.77 -12.61
CA LYS A 151 -14.91 5.13 -12.11
C LYS A 151 -14.82 6.20 -13.20
N SER A 152 -15.02 5.84 -14.47
CA SER A 152 -14.94 6.75 -15.63
C SER A 152 -13.61 7.50 -15.75
N TRP A 153 -12.50 6.95 -15.24
CA TRP A 153 -11.16 7.54 -15.32
C TRP A 153 -10.44 7.23 -16.65
N GLY A 154 -11.17 6.89 -17.71
CA GLY A 154 -10.59 6.58 -19.02
C GLY A 154 -10.03 5.16 -19.18
N TYR A 155 -10.14 4.29 -18.17
CA TYR A 155 -9.82 2.86 -18.32
C TYR A 155 -10.88 2.13 -19.14
N THR A 156 -10.43 1.13 -19.89
CA THR A 156 -11.28 0.24 -20.68
C THR A 156 -11.30 -1.17 -20.09
N ALA A 157 -12.17 -2.03 -20.61
CA ALA A 157 -12.19 -3.45 -20.26
C ALA A 157 -10.88 -4.18 -20.59
N ASP A 158 -10.02 -3.59 -21.41
CA ASP A 158 -8.72 -4.14 -21.79
C ASP A 158 -7.56 -3.58 -20.96
N SER A 159 -7.80 -2.57 -20.12
CA SER A 159 -6.77 -2.01 -19.24
C SER A 159 -6.25 -3.04 -18.24
N ASN A 160 -4.93 -3.01 -18.01
CA ASN A 160 -4.30 -3.85 -16.99
C ASN A 160 -4.59 -3.26 -15.60
N PRO A 161 -5.05 -4.05 -14.61
CA PRO A 161 -5.26 -3.55 -13.26
C PRO A 161 -3.98 -3.06 -12.57
N CYS A 162 -2.80 -3.60 -12.91
CA CYS A 162 -1.52 -3.09 -12.42
C CYS A 162 -1.25 -1.66 -12.90
N ASN A 163 -1.74 -1.32 -14.09
CA ASN A 163 -1.59 0.00 -14.67
C ASN A 163 -2.46 1.05 -13.99
N ALA A 164 -3.35 0.67 -13.07
CA ALA A 164 -4.05 1.65 -12.24
C ALA A 164 -3.10 2.35 -11.27
N CYS A 165 -2.15 1.59 -10.72
CA CYS A 165 -1.23 2.07 -9.69
C CYS A 165 0.13 2.50 -10.27
N HIS A 166 0.52 1.92 -11.40
CA HIS A 166 1.82 2.13 -12.02
C HIS A 166 1.66 2.59 -13.46
N ASN A 167 2.53 3.49 -13.91
CA ASN A 167 2.70 3.78 -15.32
C ASN A 167 3.96 3.06 -15.85
N PRO A 168 3.85 1.96 -16.61
CA PRO A 168 5.02 1.21 -17.10
C PRO A 168 5.98 2.03 -17.99
N HIS A 169 5.55 3.17 -18.53
CA HIS A 169 6.40 4.05 -19.34
C HIS A 169 7.06 5.18 -18.54
N ARG A 170 6.73 5.34 -17.25
CA ARG A 170 7.24 6.44 -16.41
C ARG A 170 7.79 5.96 -15.08
N ALA A 171 7.21 4.90 -14.51
CA ALA A 171 7.50 4.44 -13.16
C ALA A 171 9.00 4.24 -12.98
N GLN A 172 9.54 4.86 -11.92
CA GLN A 172 10.96 4.82 -11.64
C GLN A 172 11.27 3.75 -10.58
N ARG A 173 12.52 3.29 -10.59
CA ARG A 173 12.99 2.29 -9.64
C ARG A 173 13.22 2.97 -8.29
N ASP A 174 12.46 2.56 -7.28
CA ASP A 174 12.74 2.97 -5.91
C ASP A 174 13.64 1.95 -5.20
N LEU A 175 14.87 2.37 -4.90
CA LEU A 175 15.81 1.55 -4.14
C LEU A 175 15.59 1.63 -2.62
N HIS A 176 14.76 2.58 -2.16
CA HIS A 176 14.60 2.90 -0.74
C HIS A 176 15.96 3.16 -0.04
N THR A 177 16.84 3.87 -0.75
CA THR A 177 18.15 4.29 -0.26
C THR A 177 18.17 5.81 -0.18
N SER A 178 18.72 6.34 0.92
CA SER A 178 18.80 7.79 1.11
C SER A 178 19.54 8.47 -0.06
N GLY A 179 18.98 9.56 -0.57
CA GLY A 179 19.50 10.29 -1.72
C GLY A 179 19.34 9.61 -3.08
N ASN A 180 18.81 8.37 -3.12
CA ASN A 180 18.56 7.63 -4.36
C ASN A 180 17.17 6.98 -4.30
N ARG A 181 16.15 7.80 -4.57
CA ARG A 181 14.74 7.44 -4.55
C ARG A 181 14.16 7.59 -5.94
N GLY A 182 13.29 6.65 -6.30
CA GLY A 182 12.46 6.72 -7.48
C GLY A 182 10.99 6.77 -7.08
N TRP A 183 10.13 7.11 -8.05
CA TRP A 183 8.70 7.28 -7.86
C TRP A 183 7.95 6.19 -8.65
N PRO A 184 7.51 5.11 -7.97
CA PRO A 184 6.99 3.94 -8.67
C PRO A 184 5.49 4.06 -9.02
N VAL A 185 4.77 4.97 -8.37
CA VAL A 185 3.30 5.05 -8.45
C VAL A 185 2.83 6.26 -9.25
N SER A 186 1.58 6.18 -9.69
CA SER A 186 0.83 7.24 -10.37
C SER A 186 -0.63 7.15 -9.93
N ARG A 187 -1.33 8.27 -9.77
CA ARG A 187 -2.71 8.25 -9.27
C ARG A 187 -3.70 7.75 -10.32
N PRO A 188 -4.52 6.72 -10.04
CA PRO A 188 -5.46 6.17 -11.01
C PRO A 188 -6.41 7.20 -11.63
N SER A 189 -6.91 8.15 -10.83
CA SER A 189 -7.86 9.17 -11.29
C SER A 189 -7.25 10.25 -12.21
N GLN A 190 -5.92 10.32 -12.27
CA GLN A 190 -5.19 11.28 -13.09
C GLN A 190 -4.67 10.67 -14.39
N HIS A 191 -4.98 9.40 -14.67
CA HIS A 191 -4.60 8.77 -15.92
C HIS A 191 -5.44 9.38 -17.06
N SER A 192 -4.77 9.66 -18.17
CA SER A 192 -5.39 10.11 -19.43
C SER A 192 -5.29 8.98 -20.47
N THR A 193 -5.55 9.23 -21.75
CA THR A 193 -5.23 8.25 -22.81
C THR A 193 -3.79 8.36 -23.32
N ASP A 194 -3.03 9.37 -22.89
CA ASP A 194 -1.63 9.56 -23.26
C ASP A 194 -0.69 9.11 -22.14
N ASN A 195 -0.14 7.90 -22.27
CA ASN A 195 0.75 7.29 -21.27
C ASN A 195 2.03 8.11 -21.00
N ASN A 196 2.41 9.04 -21.89
CA ASN A 196 3.55 9.93 -21.66
C ASN A 196 3.16 11.18 -20.88
N ALA A 197 1.88 11.55 -20.88
CA ALA A 197 1.35 12.70 -20.14
C ALA A 197 0.96 12.36 -18.69
N TRP A 198 0.86 11.07 -18.30
CA TRP A 198 0.54 10.71 -16.93
C TRP A 198 1.72 11.01 -16.01
N GLY A 199 1.51 11.85 -15.00
CA GLY A 199 2.50 12.14 -13.97
C GLY A 199 2.82 10.91 -13.12
N LEU A 200 4.03 10.89 -12.58
CA LEU A 200 4.31 10.08 -11.40
C LEU A 200 3.64 10.74 -10.18
N TRP A 201 3.57 10.04 -9.06
CA TRP A 201 3.07 10.60 -7.81
C TRP A 201 4.15 10.48 -6.74
N GLY A 202 4.51 11.63 -6.17
CA GLY A 202 5.58 11.79 -5.20
C GLY A 202 6.85 12.41 -5.78
N ASP A 203 6.94 12.56 -7.10
CA ASP A 203 8.10 13.18 -7.76
C ASP A 203 8.17 14.69 -7.50
N ASP A 204 7.02 15.35 -7.32
CA ASP A 204 6.97 16.72 -6.81
C ASP A 204 7.01 16.77 -5.27
N SER A 205 7.64 17.82 -4.74
CA SER A 205 7.57 18.21 -3.33
C SER A 205 6.16 18.35 -2.77
N THR A 206 5.17 18.73 -3.59
CA THR A 206 3.75 18.87 -3.18
C THR A 206 3.00 17.54 -3.11
N GLU A 207 3.65 16.44 -3.46
CA GLU A 207 3.05 15.10 -3.50
C GLU A 207 3.68 14.19 -2.44
N ARG A 208 4.28 14.79 -1.41
CA ARG A 208 4.96 14.11 -0.31
C ARG A 208 4.14 14.17 0.96
N MET A 209 4.37 13.22 1.87
CA MET A 209 3.67 13.20 3.16
C MET A 209 3.88 14.50 3.97
N SER A 210 5.06 15.11 3.88
CA SER A 210 5.35 16.40 4.51
C SER A 210 4.48 17.55 3.98
N TYR A 211 4.05 17.47 2.72
CA TYR A 211 3.12 18.44 2.15
C TYR A 211 1.67 18.10 2.50
N TYR A 212 1.33 16.81 2.51
CA TYR A 212 0.00 16.34 2.92
C TYR A 212 -0.38 16.83 4.33
N THR A 213 0.59 16.81 5.26
CA THR A 213 0.43 17.28 6.64
C THR A 213 1.77 17.51 7.34
N ALA A 214 1.85 18.58 8.15
CA ALA A 214 2.99 18.83 9.02
C ALA A 214 3.07 17.87 10.22
N ASN A 215 2.01 17.10 10.48
CA ASN A 215 1.92 16.19 11.61
C ASN A 215 2.33 14.75 11.29
N TYR A 216 2.84 14.48 10.08
CA TYR A 216 3.35 13.16 9.75
C TYR A 216 4.60 12.84 10.58
N GLN A 217 4.73 11.59 10.99
CA GLN A 217 5.92 11.07 11.66
C GLN A 217 6.25 9.70 11.07
N ALA A 218 7.41 9.60 10.45
CA ALA A 218 7.88 8.33 9.91
C ALA A 218 8.11 7.30 11.02
N PRO A 219 7.72 6.02 10.82
CA PRO A 219 8.07 4.92 11.72
C PRO A 219 9.58 4.63 11.69
N TYR A 220 10.06 3.94 12.71
CA TYR A 220 11.41 3.35 12.66
C TYR A 220 11.49 2.20 11.67
N ARG A 221 12.68 2.01 11.09
CA ARG A 221 13.05 0.79 10.38
C ARG A 221 13.40 -0.32 11.37
N TYR A 222 13.14 -1.55 10.97
CA TYR A 222 13.36 -2.80 11.69
C TYR A 222 14.68 -2.82 12.47
N SER A 223 14.57 -2.96 13.80
CA SER A 223 15.72 -3.06 14.71
C SER A 223 16.68 -1.87 14.67
N THR A 224 16.19 -0.68 14.30
CA THR A 224 16.97 0.56 14.28
C THR A 224 16.22 1.72 14.96
N THR A 225 16.89 2.86 15.05
CA THR A 225 16.31 4.17 15.39
C THR A 225 16.29 5.13 14.20
N THR A 226 16.63 4.63 13.00
CA THR A 226 16.51 5.37 11.74
C THR A 226 15.12 5.17 11.15
N TYR A 227 14.70 6.07 10.27
CA TYR A 227 13.30 6.16 9.85
C TYR A 227 13.05 5.52 8.48
N GLU A 228 11.83 5.05 8.32
CA GLU A 228 11.30 4.70 7.00
C GLU A 228 11.19 5.94 6.09
N PRO A 229 11.22 5.73 4.76
CA PRO A 229 11.41 4.45 4.09
C PRO A 229 12.88 4.13 3.79
N ASP A 230 13.83 5.05 3.98
CA ASP A 230 15.17 4.94 3.39
C ASP A 230 16.32 4.76 4.41
N GLY A 231 15.99 4.75 5.71
CA GLY A 231 16.97 4.63 6.80
C GLY A 231 17.71 5.92 7.10
N SER A 232 17.22 7.05 6.60
CA SER A 232 17.74 8.37 6.97
C SER A 232 17.19 8.84 8.33
N THR A 233 17.60 10.03 8.73
CA THR A 233 17.06 10.75 9.90
C THR A 233 15.81 11.57 9.56
N THR A 234 15.27 11.44 8.35
CA THR A 234 14.10 12.20 7.89
C THR A 234 12.84 11.67 8.57
N THR A 235 12.14 12.51 9.34
CA THR A 235 10.96 12.11 10.12
C THR A 235 9.65 12.64 9.57
N ASP A 236 9.70 13.71 8.79
CA ASP A 236 8.53 14.48 8.36
C ASP A 236 7.88 13.96 7.07
N GLY A 237 8.45 12.91 6.47
CA GLY A 237 7.94 12.33 5.23
C GLY A 237 8.24 13.17 3.99
N SER A 238 9.19 14.10 4.05
CA SER A 238 9.69 14.84 2.88
C SER A 238 10.47 13.96 1.89
N ASN A 239 10.72 12.71 2.24
CA ASN A 239 11.22 11.65 1.38
C ASN A 239 10.15 10.58 1.08
N LEU A 240 8.90 10.72 1.50
CA LEU A 240 7.86 9.71 1.31
C LEU A 240 6.74 10.26 0.44
N THR A 241 6.38 9.50 -0.61
CA THR A 241 5.18 9.78 -1.42
C THR A 241 3.95 9.89 -0.51
N ASP A 242 3.06 10.83 -0.83
CA ASP A 242 1.75 10.94 -0.20
C ASP A 242 0.87 9.73 -0.58
N TYR A 243 1.10 8.61 0.11
CA TYR A 243 0.33 7.39 -0.06
C TYR A 243 -1.10 7.51 0.45
N VAL A 244 -1.41 8.53 1.27
CA VAL A 244 -2.79 8.79 1.67
C VAL A 244 -3.62 9.23 0.48
N THR A 245 -3.19 10.27 -0.23
CA THR A 245 -3.91 10.76 -1.43
C THR A 245 -3.96 9.69 -2.51
N PHE A 246 -2.87 8.93 -2.70
CA PHE A 246 -2.84 7.82 -3.65
C PHE A 246 -3.86 6.72 -3.29
N CYS A 247 -3.88 6.22 -2.06
CA CYS A 247 -4.80 5.14 -1.68
C CYS A 247 -6.27 5.62 -1.63
N THR A 248 -6.50 6.85 -1.13
CA THR A 248 -7.85 7.40 -1.02
C THR A 248 -8.47 7.76 -2.37
N ASP A 249 -7.70 7.81 -3.45
CA ASP A 249 -8.20 7.93 -4.82
C ASP A 249 -9.26 6.84 -5.13
N CYS A 250 -9.01 5.61 -4.66
CA CYS A 250 -9.97 4.50 -4.74
C CYS A 250 -10.84 4.38 -3.49
N HIS A 251 -10.26 4.50 -2.30
CA HIS A 251 -10.88 4.06 -1.04
C HIS A 251 -11.80 5.09 -0.33
N SER A 252 -11.93 6.33 -0.83
CA SER A 252 -12.60 7.43 -0.10
C SER A 252 -14.11 7.58 -0.30
N THR A 253 -14.69 7.08 -1.40
CA THR A 253 -16.04 7.51 -1.83
C THR A 253 -16.95 6.39 -2.33
N SER A 254 -16.47 5.14 -2.39
CA SER A 254 -17.24 4.05 -2.98
C SER A 254 -17.26 2.81 -2.11
N THR A 255 -18.42 2.18 -2.06
CA THR A 255 -18.56 0.82 -1.54
C THR A 255 -17.85 -0.13 -2.49
N ILE A 256 -16.67 -0.59 -2.11
CA ILE A 256 -15.87 -1.54 -2.90
C ILE A 256 -16.10 -2.93 -2.33
N TYR A 257 -16.53 -3.89 -3.16
CA TYR A 257 -16.58 -5.29 -2.75
C TYR A 257 -15.20 -5.93 -2.91
N SER A 258 -14.71 -6.59 -1.85
CA SER A 258 -13.49 -7.40 -1.89
C SER A 258 -13.87 -8.88 -1.91
N SER A 259 -13.58 -9.56 -3.01
CA SER A 259 -13.75 -11.02 -3.10
C SER A 259 -12.76 -11.75 -2.21
N THR A 260 -11.56 -11.20 -1.98
CA THR A 260 -10.58 -11.77 -1.03
C THR A 260 -11.11 -11.79 0.40
N LEU A 261 -11.83 -10.75 0.82
CA LEU A 261 -12.39 -10.66 2.18
C LEU A 261 -13.84 -11.16 2.28
N GLY A 262 -14.51 -11.41 1.15
CA GLY A 262 -15.90 -11.84 1.07
C GLY A 262 -16.91 -10.78 1.52
N ARG A 263 -16.54 -9.48 1.51
CA ARG A 263 -17.37 -8.39 2.03
C ARG A 263 -17.06 -7.05 1.36
N ASN A 264 -17.94 -6.07 1.57
CA ASN A 264 -17.63 -4.68 1.28
C ASN A 264 -16.51 -4.17 2.19
N LEU A 265 -15.59 -3.41 1.59
CA LEU A 265 -14.55 -2.67 2.26
C LEU A 265 -15.16 -1.49 3.01
N ARG A 266 -14.53 -1.12 4.12
CA ARG A 266 -14.89 0.08 4.86
C ARG A 266 -14.28 1.29 4.13
N ILE A 267 -15.01 2.39 4.13
CA ILE A 267 -14.55 3.64 3.52
C ILE A 267 -13.44 4.22 4.38
N ILE A 268 -12.35 4.67 3.76
CA ILE A 268 -11.27 5.37 4.43
C ILE A 268 -11.56 6.86 4.37
N ASN A 269 -11.69 7.50 5.53
CA ASN A 269 -11.80 8.95 5.61
C ASN A 269 -10.59 9.49 6.37
N TRP A 270 -9.56 9.93 5.65
CA TRP A 270 -8.35 10.49 6.28
C TRP A 270 -8.47 11.98 6.65
N GLY A 271 -9.65 12.57 6.47
CA GLY A 271 -9.92 13.98 6.79
C GLY A 271 -10.10 14.24 8.29
N ALA A 272 -10.24 15.52 8.65
CA ALA A 272 -10.33 15.97 10.05
C ALA A 272 -11.55 15.45 10.83
N SER A 273 -12.58 14.95 10.14
CA SER A 273 -13.78 14.36 10.74
C SER A 273 -13.82 12.82 10.66
N GLY A 274 -12.74 12.20 10.16
CA GLY A 274 -12.72 10.78 9.79
C GLY A 274 -11.96 9.89 10.78
N ASP A 275 -10.98 9.16 10.26
CA ASP A 275 -10.18 8.16 10.95
C ASP A 275 -9.09 8.81 11.82
N LYS A 276 -8.83 8.21 12.98
CA LYS A 276 -7.94 8.74 14.03
C LYS A 276 -6.45 8.66 13.73
N HIS A 277 -6.07 7.78 12.81
CA HIS A 277 -4.71 7.77 12.24
C HIS A 277 -4.58 8.71 11.02
N GLY A 278 -5.70 9.32 10.62
CA GLY A 278 -5.75 10.42 9.65
C GLY A 278 -5.69 11.78 10.33
N LYS A 279 -6.31 12.79 9.72
CA LYS A 279 -6.28 14.18 10.24
C LYS A 279 -7.23 14.42 11.43
N LYS A 280 -7.99 13.42 11.87
CA LYS A 280 -8.83 13.54 13.05
C LYS A 280 -7.98 13.29 14.30
N ASP A 281 -7.89 14.30 15.15
CA ASP A 281 -7.14 14.19 16.39
C ASP A 281 -7.77 13.14 17.33
N ALA A 282 -6.93 12.66 18.25
CA ALA A 282 -7.44 12.02 19.44
C ALA A 282 -8.28 13.03 20.27
N ASP A 283 -9.22 12.56 21.08
CA ASP A 283 -10.25 13.37 21.71
C ASP A 283 -9.74 13.94 23.05
N ILE A 284 -8.98 13.16 23.82
CA ILE A 284 -8.53 13.57 25.18
C ILE A 284 -7.05 13.31 25.41
N ALA A 285 -6.56 12.10 25.12
CA ALA A 285 -5.19 11.71 25.41
C ALA A 285 -4.73 10.59 24.46
N ILE A 286 -3.41 10.47 24.32
CA ILE A 286 -2.78 9.42 23.55
C ILE A 286 -1.56 8.91 24.30
N SER A 287 -1.27 7.62 24.17
CA SER A 287 -0.08 7.00 24.71
C SER A 287 0.58 6.20 23.61
N MET A 288 1.77 6.63 23.21
CA MET A 288 2.50 6.05 22.11
C MET A 288 3.94 5.78 22.48
N ASP A 289 4.50 4.80 21.80
CA ASP A 289 5.92 4.56 21.77
C ASP A 289 6.62 5.53 20.84
N ASN A 290 7.94 5.56 20.98
CA ASN A 290 8.76 6.27 20.02
C ASN A 290 8.59 5.66 18.61
N PRO A 291 8.64 6.49 17.55
CA PRO A 291 9.01 7.90 17.55
C PRO A 291 7.84 8.89 17.72
N TYR A 292 6.61 8.40 17.92
CA TYR A 292 5.41 9.24 17.87
C TYR A 292 5.24 10.13 19.11
N GLY A 293 5.77 9.70 20.26
CA GLY A 293 5.78 10.49 21.49
C GLY A 293 4.39 10.69 22.10
N SER A 294 4.13 11.85 22.70
CA SER A 294 2.83 12.18 23.34
C SER A 294 2.03 13.26 22.62
N ILE A 295 2.47 13.67 21.42
CA ILE A 295 1.79 14.70 20.63
C ILE A 295 0.56 14.09 19.97
N MET A 296 -0.61 14.69 20.18
CA MET A 296 -1.85 14.30 19.53
C MET A 296 -1.88 14.74 18.07
N GLY A 297 -2.70 14.07 17.26
CA GLY A 297 -2.90 14.46 15.86
C GLY A 297 -1.80 14.02 14.90
N LYS A 298 -0.99 13.03 15.29
CA LYS A 298 -0.03 12.38 14.39
C LYS A 298 -0.78 11.66 13.29
N VAL A 299 -0.39 11.94 12.05
CA VAL A 299 -0.98 11.33 10.86
C VAL A 299 -0.06 10.24 10.36
N LEU A 300 -0.63 9.09 10.02
CA LEU A 300 0.10 7.99 9.39
C LEU A 300 -0.12 7.99 7.87
N ALA A 301 0.87 7.49 7.14
CA ALA A 301 0.71 7.07 5.76
C ALA A 301 0.06 5.68 5.73
N CYS A 302 -0.66 5.36 4.66
CA CYS A 302 -1.27 4.03 4.52
C CYS A 302 -0.24 2.90 4.57
N THR A 303 0.96 3.15 4.02
CA THR A 303 2.07 2.18 3.97
C THR A 303 2.82 2.02 5.29
N ASP A 304 2.54 2.84 6.31
CA ASP A 304 3.12 2.64 7.65
C ASP A 304 2.59 1.33 8.28
N CYS A 305 1.36 0.93 7.92
CA CYS A 305 0.70 -0.26 8.46
C CYS A 305 0.36 -1.32 7.39
N HIS A 306 0.24 -0.95 6.12
CA HIS A 306 -0.25 -1.84 5.06
C HIS A 306 0.80 -2.11 3.97
N GLU A 307 0.86 -3.36 3.53
CA GLU A 307 1.53 -3.76 2.30
C GLU A 307 0.72 -3.30 1.08
N PRO A 308 1.34 -2.68 0.06
CA PRO A 308 0.62 -2.15 -1.09
C PRO A 308 0.08 -3.24 -2.03
N HIS A 309 0.65 -4.45 -2.02
CA HIS A 309 0.24 -5.54 -2.91
C HIS A 309 -0.50 -6.66 -2.16
N GLY A 310 0.17 -7.27 -1.19
CA GLY A 310 -0.34 -8.40 -0.42
C GLY A 310 0.49 -8.67 0.81
N SER A 311 -0.15 -9.30 1.81
CA SER A 311 0.47 -9.66 3.07
C SER A 311 -0.01 -11.03 3.55
N PRO A 312 0.83 -11.78 4.29
CA PRO A 312 0.40 -12.95 5.06
C PRO A 312 -0.60 -12.61 6.18
N ASN A 313 -0.76 -11.33 6.54
CA ASN A 313 -1.82 -10.88 7.43
C ASN A 313 -3.05 -10.38 6.66
N ARG A 314 -4.19 -10.45 7.33
CA ARG A 314 -5.47 -9.95 6.82
C ARG A 314 -5.46 -8.43 6.70
N VAL A 315 -6.31 -7.91 5.81
CA VAL A 315 -6.39 -6.49 5.38
C VAL A 315 -5.02 -5.87 5.06
N LEU A 316 -4.14 -6.65 4.44
CA LEU A 316 -2.83 -6.23 3.97
C LEU A 316 -1.89 -5.73 5.09
N ILE A 317 -2.13 -6.06 6.36
CA ILE A 317 -1.28 -5.53 7.45
C ILE A 317 0.17 -6.01 7.31
N ARG A 318 1.15 -5.13 7.47
CA ARG A 318 2.57 -5.48 7.37
C ARG A 318 3.00 -6.53 8.40
N ARG A 319 4.10 -7.22 8.10
CA ARG A 319 4.77 -8.17 9.01
C ARG A 319 5.65 -7.46 10.04
N GLU A 320 6.12 -6.27 9.67
CA GLU A 320 6.98 -5.40 10.45
C GLU A 320 6.39 -3.99 10.42
N VAL A 321 6.26 -3.37 11.59
CA VAL A 321 5.78 -2.00 11.76
C VAL A 321 6.59 -1.33 12.86
N ASN A 322 7.00 -0.09 12.61
CA ASN A 322 7.70 0.76 13.57
C ASN A 322 8.90 0.10 14.25
N GLY A 323 9.79 -0.52 13.48
CA GLY A 323 11.05 -1.04 13.99
C GLY A 323 11.00 -2.46 14.54
N GLY A 324 9.85 -3.16 14.43
CA GLY A 324 9.68 -4.47 15.03
C GLY A 324 8.65 -5.35 14.35
N LEU A 325 8.86 -6.66 14.47
CA LEU A 325 7.94 -7.66 13.93
C LEU A 325 6.66 -7.72 14.74
N LEU A 326 5.57 -8.05 14.06
CA LEU A 326 4.34 -8.46 14.74
C LEU A 326 4.58 -9.79 15.45
N ASN A 327 4.13 -9.91 16.70
CA ASN A 327 4.32 -11.11 17.53
C ASN A 327 3.52 -12.35 17.05
N GLY A 328 2.67 -12.19 16.03
CA GLY A 328 1.92 -13.28 15.42
C GLY A 328 1.32 -12.87 14.07
N ILE A 329 0.42 -13.71 13.56
CA ILE A 329 -0.29 -13.47 12.30
C ILE A 329 -1.70 -12.95 12.63
N ILE A 330 -2.14 -11.93 11.91
CA ILE A 330 -3.50 -11.40 12.00
C ILE A 330 -4.34 -12.13 10.95
N THR A 331 -5.08 -13.14 11.38
CA THR A 331 -5.89 -14.03 10.54
C THR A 331 -7.36 -13.62 10.50
N ASN A 332 -7.82 -12.88 11.52
CA ASN A 332 -9.20 -12.44 11.61
C ASN A 332 -9.30 -11.00 12.12
N ILE A 333 -10.13 -10.20 11.44
CA ILE A 333 -10.49 -8.84 11.84
C ILE A 333 -12.00 -8.75 11.76
N GLN A 334 -12.65 -9.22 12.83
CA GLN A 334 -14.07 -8.99 13.06
C GLN A 334 -14.23 -7.61 13.70
N SER A 335 -14.35 -6.58 12.87
CA SER A 335 -14.93 -5.32 13.33
C SER A 335 -16.45 -5.49 13.23
N THR A 336 -17.11 -5.72 14.35
CA THR A 336 -18.56 -5.65 14.37
C THR A 336 -18.93 -4.19 14.66
N ASP A 337 -19.76 -3.57 13.81
CA ASP A 337 -20.31 -2.23 14.08
C ASP A 337 -21.08 -2.21 15.42
N ASN A 338 -21.45 -3.40 15.89
CA ASN A 338 -21.85 -3.66 17.25
C ASN A 338 -20.86 -4.64 17.87
N CYS A 339 -19.96 -4.17 18.72
CA CYS A 339 -19.30 -5.05 19.69
C CYS A 339 -20.34 -5.79 20.57
N TYR A 340 -21.58 -5.32 20.57
CA TYR A 340 -22.74 -5.90 21.20
C TYR A 340 -23.41 -6.98 20.33
N THR A 341 -23.22 -8.24 20.69
CA THR A 341 -24.15 -9.34 20.35
C THR A 341 -25.01 -9.63 21.58
N SER A 342 -26.32 -9.41 21.48
CA SER A 342 -27.27 -9.78 22.53
C SER A 342 -27.18 -11.29 22.80
N GLY A 343 -26.82 -11.68 24.03
CA GLY A 343 -26.83 -13.08 24.48
C GLY A 343 -25.49 -13.70 24.90
N GLN A 344 -24.35 -13.03 24.75
CA GLN A 344 -23.06 -13.50 25.29
C GLN A 344 -22.85 -13.02 26.74
N ILE A 345 -22.43 -13.92 27.65
CA ILE A 345 -22.02 -13.61 29.03
C ILE A 345 -20.66 -14.28 29.30
N PRO A 346 -19.57 -13.52 29.50
CA PRO A 346 -19.49 -12.07 29.34
C PRO A 346 -19.72 -11.67 27.87
N PRO A 347 -20.35 -10.52 27.59
CA PRO A 347 -20.71 -10.10 26.24
C PRO A 347 -19.52 -9.77 25.32
N PHE A 348 -18.29 -9.84 25.83
CA PHE A 348 -17.07 -9.50 25.11
C PHE A 348 -15.97 -10.47 25.49
N ASN A 349 -16.08 -11.69 24.98
CA ASN A 349 -14.94 -12.58 24.82
C ASN A 349 -14.57 -12.61 23.34
N ASP A 350 -13.93 -11.54 22.86
CA ASP A 350 -13.17 -11.72 21.62
C ASP A 350 -11.84 -12.38 22.02
N THR A 351 -11.78 -13.70 21.87
CA THR A 351 -10.54 -14.47 22.05
C THR A 351 -9.48 -14.02 21.03
N ASN A 352 -9.88 -13.38 19.93
CA ASN A 352 -8.97 -12.86 18.95
C ASN A 352 -8.39 -11.52 19.41
N LYS A 353 -7.15 -11.56 19.92
CA LYS A 353 -6.37 -10.37 20.26
C LYS A 353 -5.27 -10.10 19.24
N GLU A 354 -5.35 -10.67 18.04
CA GLU A 354 -4.26 -10.57 17.06
C GLU A 354 -4.00 -9.11 16.64
N MET A 355 -5.00 -8.23 16.69
CA MET A 355 -4.81 -6.80 16.40
C MET A 355 -3.84 -6.12 17.39
N ALA A 356 -3.73 -6.64 18.61
CA ALA A 356 -2.76 -6.19 19.59
C ALA A 356 -1.31 -6.29 19.06
N TYR A 357 -1.03 -7.27 18.20
CA TYR A 357 0.27 -7.43 17.58
C TYR A 357 0.67 -6.20 16.77
N LEU A 358 -0.29 -5.59 16.06
CA LEU A 358 -0.08 -4.33 15.32
C LEU A 358 -0.07 -3.13 16.26
N CYS A 359 -1.09 -2.99 17.12
CA CYS A 359 -1.27 -1.79 17.93
C CYS A 359 -0.08 -1.55 18.88
N ASN A 360 0.51 -2.60 19.46
CA ASN A 360 1.69 -2.50 20.32
C ASN A 360 2.99 -2.16 19.61
N ARG A 361 2.95 -1.93 18.30
CA ARG A 361 4.10 -1.37 17.60
C ARG A 361 4.19 0.15 17.80
N CYS A 362 3.08 0.80 18.13
CA CYS A 362 3.01 2.25 18.26
C CYS A 362 2.34 2.72 19.54
N HIS A 363 1.48 1.91 20.16
CA HIS A 363 0.78 2.24 21.40
C HIS A 363 1.31 1.43 22.56
N LYS A 364 1.49 2.12 23.69
CA LYS A 364 1.93 1.49 24.93
C LYS A 364 0.90 0.51 25.45
N ASP A 365 1.29 -0.71 25.77
CA ASP A 365 0.43 -1.61 26.51
C ASP A 365 0.54 -1.38 28.03
N ASP A 366 -0.29 -2.08 28.82
CA ASP A 366 -0.30 -1.93 30.28
C ASP A 366 1.04 -2.27 30.93
N TYR A 367 1.78 -3.24 30.37
CA TYR A 367 3.07 -3.66 30.89
C TYR A 367 4.12 -2.58 30.71
N GLU A 368 4.02 -1.79 29.63
CA GLU A 368 4.85 -0.62 29.38
C GLU A 368 4.53 0.57 30.31
N PHE A 369 3.33 0.63 30.88
CA PHE A 369 2.98 1.58 31.93
C PHE A 369 3.41 1.14 33.33
N ASP A 370 3.19 -0.13 33.66
CA ASP A 370 3.59 -0.74 34.92
C ASP A 370 3.99 -2.19 34.67
N THR A 371 5.26 -2.51 34.93
CA THR A 371 5.84 -3.84 34.72
C THR A 371 5.19 -4.94 35.58
N ASN A 372 4.36 -4.57 36.57
CA ASN A 372 3.55 -5.53 37.31
C ASN A 372 2.30 -5.97 36.53
N CYS A 373 1.92 -5.28 35.45
CA CYS A 373 0.75 -5.56 34.66
C CYS A 373 0.92 -6.76 33.72
N THR A 374 -0.19 -7.30 33.22
CA THR A 374 -0.14 -8.34 32.21
C THR A 374 -0.07 -7.69 30.82
N PRO A 375 0.86 -8.09 29.94
CA PRO A 375 0.92 -7.59 28.56
C PRO A 375 -0.39 -7.79 27.79
N ASN A 376 -0.66 -6.92 26.80
CA ASN A 376 -1.85 -6.98 25.93
C ASN A 376 -3.21 -6.89 26.68
N ARG A 377 -3.28 -6.10 27.76
CA ARG A 377 -4.53 -5.89 28.53
C ARG A 377 -5.21 -4.54 28.29
N TYR A 378 -4.45 -3.51 27.89
CA TYR A 378 -4.93 -2.16 27.54
C TYR A 378 -5.84 -1.48 28.57
N TYR A 379 -5.83 -1.94 29.83
CA TYR A 379 -6.57 -1.35 30.92
C TYR A 379 -6.20 0.12 31.14
N HIS A 380 -4.92 0.47 31.12
CA HIS A 380 -4.49 1.84 31.33
C HIS A 380 -4.95 2.76 30.20
N ILE A 381 -4.79 2.34 28.96
CA ILE A 381 -5.32 3.12 27.84
C ILE A 381 -6.85 3.24 27.95
N HIS A 382 -7.56 2.13 28.17
CA HIS A 382 -9.02 2.09 28.14
C HIS A 382 -9.70 2.68 29.39
N HIS A 383 -9.08 2.62 30.57
CA HIS A 383 -9.68 3.00 31.86
C HIS A 383 -8.84 3.96 32.71
N GLY A 384 -7.58 4.24 32.38
CA GLY A 384 -6.77 5.09 33.25
C GLY A 384 -5.42 5.59 32.69
N ASN A 385 -5.36 6.91 32.47
CA ASN A 385 -4.34 7.74 33.08
C ASN A 385 -5.04 8.89 33.84
N SER A 386 -4.50 9.20 35.02
CA SER A 386 -5.00 10.07 36.09
C SER A 386 -5.64 11.41 35.65
N THR A 387 -6.78 11.72 36.31
CA THR A 387 -7.65 12.92 36.29
C THR A 387 -8.96 12.88 35.51
N ASP A 388 -9.13 12.03 34.49
CA ASP A 388 -10.42 11.93 33.79
C ASP A 388 -10.58 10.57 33.06
N PRO A 389 -11.35 9.60 33.58
CA PRO A 389 -11.59 8.35 32.86
C PRO A 389 -12.50 8.61 31.65
N PHE A 390 -11.97 8.39 30.44
CA PHE A 390 -12.68 8.50 29.14
C PHE A 390 -14.08 7.90 29.13
N TYR A 391 -14.31 6.86 29.93
CA TYR A 391 -15.63 6.29 30.18
C TYR A 391 -16.10 6.64 31.59
N THR A 392 -17.15 7.44 31.68
CA THR A 392 -17.81 7.73 32.95
C THR A 392 -18.38 6.44 33.55
N GLY A 393 -18.23 6.28 34.88
CA GLY A 393 -18.66 5.12 35.65
C GLY A 393 -20.16 4.87 35.49
N GLY A 394 -20.51 3.98 34.56
CA GLY A 394 -21.88 3.68 34.15
C GLY A 394 -21.95 2.93 32.82
N SER A 395 -20.92 3.08 31.98
CA SER A 395 -20.79 2.41 30.67
C SER A 395 -20.22 0.99 30.72
N CYS A 396 -19.70 0.54 31.88
CA CYS A 396 -18.99 -0.74 32.04
C CYS A 396 -19.84 -1.94 31.61
N ASN A 397 -21.14 -1.93 31.93
CA ASN A 397 -22.05 -3.02 31.60
C ASN A 397 -22.33 -3.12 30.09
N THR A 398 -22.17 -2.02 29.35
CA THR A 398 -22.28 -2.01 27.89
C THR A 398 -21.10 -2.72 27.23
N CYS A 399 -19.91 -2.71 27.86
CA CYS A 399 -18.66 -3.20 27.29
C CYS A 399 -18.08 -4.44 27.98
N HIS A 400 -18.62 -4.86 29.12
CA HIS A 400 -18.17 -6.05 29.86
C HIS A 400 -19.31 -6.93 30.41
N GLY A 401 -20.57 -6.53 30.20
CA GLY A 401 -21.76 -7.26 30.64
C GLY A 401 -22.05 -7.12 32.12
N GLY A 402 -23.34 -7.06 32.44
CA GLY A 402 -23.87 -6.79 33.78
C GLY A 402 -23.67 -7.90 34.82
N SER A 403 -22.51 -8.58 34.85
CA SER A 403 -22.15 -9.44 35.97
C SER A 403 -21.74 -8.57 37.16
N SER A 404 -22.76 -8.27 37.96
CA SER A 404 -22.72 -7.72 39.31
C SER A 404 -21.51 -8.17 40.13
N GLY A 405 -20.63 -7.22 40.48
CA GLY A 405 -19.64 -7.40 41.53
C GLY A 405 -18.38 -6.55 41.41
N GLY A 406 -18.47 -5.28 41.78
CA GLY A 406 -17.28 -4.50 42.21
C GLY A 406 -17.17 -3.12 41.58
N GLY A 407 -17.74 -2.11 42.26
CA GLY A 407 -17.42 -0.70 42.05
C GLY A 407 -16.01 -0.37 42.55
N GLY A 408 -14.99 -0.91 41.89
CA GLY A 408 -13.59 -0.58 42.12
C GLY A 408 -12.82 -0.68 40.82
N LEU A 409 -11.92 0.28 40.58
CA LEU A 409 -10.90 0.22 39.53
C LEU A 409 -10.24 -1.16 39.59
N GLN A 410 -10.48 -2.01 38.59
CA GLN A 410 -9.86 -3.33 38.58
C GLN A 410 -8.43 -3.21 38.06
N PRO A 411 -7.43 -3.84 38.72
CA PRO A 411 -6.04 -3.70 38.30
C PRO A 411 -5.78 -4.39 36.96
N CYS A 412 -4.77 -3.90 36.23
CA CYS A 412 -4.22 -4.40 34.94
C CYS A 412 -3.78 -5.89 34.91
N ASN A 413 -4.06 -6.65 35.97
CA ASN A 413 -3.71 -8.05 36.18
C ASN A 413 -4.90 -9.00 36.34
N ARG A 414 -6.15 -8.50 36.39
CA ARG A 414 -7.33 -9.37 36.57
C ARG A 414 -7.85 -9.96 35.26
N LEU A 415 -8.53 -11.10 35.41
CA LEU A 415 -8.95 -12.03 34.35
C LEU A 415 -10.06 -11.53 33.42
N TRP A 416 -10.56 -10.29 33.55
CA TRP A 416 -11.54 -9.77 32.60
C TRP A 416 -10.87 -9.66 31.23
N GLU A 417 -11.50 -10.23 30.21
CA GLU A 417 -10.88 -10.35 28.89
C GLU A 417 -10.74 -8.94 28.27
N ALA A 418 -9.52 -8.63 27.83
CA ALA A 418 -9.23 -7.40 27.12
C ALA A 418 -10.11 -7.30 25.87
N ILE A 419 -10.68 -6.11 25.61
CA ILE A 419 -11.47 -5.83 24.41
C ILE A 419 -10.52 -5.72 23.22
N ASN A 420 -10.88 -6.33 22.09
CA ASN A 420 -10.11 -6.23 20.86
C ASN A 420 -10.10 -4.78 20.35
N CYS A 421 -8.93 -4.24 19.95
CA CYS A 421 -8.80 -2.85 19.48
C CYS A 421 -9.74 -2.55 18.30
N ASN A 422 -9.92 -3.53 17.40
CA ASN A 422 -10.73 -3.40 16.19
C ASN A 422 -12.25 -3.33 16.45
N CYS A 423 -12.70 -3.51 17.70
CA CYS A 423 -14.09 -3.32 18.11
C CYS A 423 -14.47 -1.84 18.00
N CYS A 424 -13.58 -0.94 18.39
CA CYS A 424 -13.82 0.50 18.33
C CYS A 424 -12.97 1.19 17.25
N HIS A 425 -11.78 0.66 16.94
CA HIS A 425 -10.80 1.30 16.07
C HIS A 425 -10.72 0.61 14.71
N TYR A 426 -11.50 1.11 13.77
CA TYR A 426 -11.50 0.66 12.38
C TYR A 426 -11.84 1.83 11.43
N HIS A 427 -11.53 1.69 10.13
CA HIS A 427 -11.86 2.72 9.14
C HIS A 427 -13.37 3.00 9.06
N GLY A 428 -13.75 4.27 9.14
CA GLY A 428 -15.15 4.67 9.16
C GLY A 428 -15.88 4.36 10.46
N SER A 429 -15.16 4.07 11.54
CA SER A 429 -15.74 4.05 12.89
C SER A 429 -16.17 5.47 13.29
N PHE A 430 -17.42 5.59 13.72
CA PHE A 430 -17.96 6.78 14.37
C PHE A 430 -18.63 6.28 15.64
N SER A 431 -18.01 6.50 16.78
CA SER A 431 -18.64 6.17 18.04
C SER A 431 -19.73 7.21 18.32
N TYR A 432 -20.99 6.86 18.03
CA TYR A 432 -22.13 7.72 18.32
C TYR A 432 -22.29 7.82 19.86
N GLY A 433 -21.93 8.97 20.43
CA GLY A 433 -22.21 9.31 21.82
C GLY A 433 -21.34 8.63 22.89
N ARG A 434 -20.18 8.06 22.53
CA ARG A 434 -19.13 7.69 23.51
C ARG A 434 -17.77 7.93 22.88
N ASP A 435 -17.11 8.96 23.37
CA ASP A 435 -15.75 9.36 23.00
C ASP A 435 -14.84 8.14 22.96
N SER A 436 -14.20 7.90 21.82
CA SER A 436 -13.27 6.79 21.65
C SER A 436 -12.08 7.27 20.84
N PHE A 437 -11.00 7.49 21.59
CA PHE A 437 -9.67 7.99 21.23
C PHE A 437 -9.63 8.89 20.04
#